data_AF-A0AAC9X0P8-F1
#
_entry.id   AF-A0AAC9X0P8-F1
#
_cell.length_a   1.000
_cell.length_b   1.000
_cell.length_c   1.000
_cell.angle_alpha   90.00
_cell.angle_beta   90.00
_cell.angle_gamma   90.00
#
_symmetry.space_group_name_H-M   'P 1'
#
loop_
_entity.id
_entity.type
_entity.pdbx_description
1 polymer ?
#
loop_
_entity_poly.entity_id
_entity_poly.type
_entity_poly.pdbx_seq_one_letter_code
_entity_poly.pdbx_strand_id
1 'polypeptide(L)'
;MSDISQNTTIGGDSSSTEQNGGTVINNVGLFVSSGGTASGVTAEAGGYIHVYDNGSAISSLISGGTLETVGEISFTSATAGGNILVSSGGISDNDIIGVNGQETVWGTANNLTLSGSGAHAYLSSGGSGTNWTNEDGGWVGIYDGATLTGAEVTDSGTFVDVLGGQVTSATATNGGILQIESGVTVSVTSAISGGSIQVSGGGTAQQSFIGSNGNMDVYSGGTSISATLKEPDATLNLSGGNASGTLLSAGAVNVYTSGTLTNTTVQSGIINLSGGSATIVNATHGSGGIIVNEGGRLTSAMLASGGYVHISAGGTATSDIVSSSGTEYVDNGGSSISAQILTSNANIIVSSGGFATDAKIISGYATVYDNGTMVNGSIQSGIITVSGGRVANINADNGGGFDVSGGNVSALHINTGSFINLYNGGSATDITGSGSNLSDGNGGVNVFGGTLTGASFQDGSTLSATGGTIQNVTFNSNGYGFASNATLTSTTINANGNLVVYDGATTNNTVVSGTNAFEAVSAGGSSITPL
;
A
#
# COMPACT_ATOMS: atom_id res chain seq x y z
N MET A 1 33.65 -42.91 -33.13
CA MET A 1 33.29 -44.30 -33.48
C MET A 1 32.39 -44.28 -34.70
N SER A 2 32.20 -45.42 -35.36
CA SER A 2 31.37 -45.53 -36.55
C SER A 2 29.89 -45.27 -36.23
N ASP A 3 29.13 -44.88 -37.24
CA ASP A 3 27.68 -44.72 -37.15
C ASP A 3 27.00 -46.03 -36.73
N ILE A 4 25.99 -45.90 -35.88
CA ILE A 4 25.03 -46.95 -35.55
C ILE A 4 24.02 -46.95 -36.71
N SER A 5 24.29 -47.77 -37.71
CA SER A 5 23.56 -47.80 -39.00
C SER A 5 22.46 -48.86 -39.09
N GLN A 6 22.29 -49.66 -38.04
CA GLN A 6 21.21 -50.63 -37.88
C GLN A 6 20.74 -50.63 -36.43
N ASN A 7 19.50 -51.06 -36.22
CA ASN A 7 18.92 -51.16 -34.89
C ASN A 7 19.84 -52.01 -33.98
N THR A 8 20.26 -51.41 -32.87
CA THR A 8 21.26 -52.00 -31.99
C THR A 8 20.69 -52.05 -30.58
N THR A 9 20.82 -53.19 -29.91
CA THR A 9 20.44 -53.34 -28.49
C THR A 9 21.70 -53.61 -27.68
N ILE A 10 21.84 -52.91 -26.56
CA ILE A 10 22.86 -53.15 -25.54
C ILE A 10 22.17 -53.48 -24.21
N GLY A 11 22.78 -54.33 -23.39
CA GLY A 11 22.21 -54.86 -22.15
C GLY A 11 21.26 -56.03 -22.39
N GLY A 12 20.53 -56.42 -21.33
CA GLY A 12 19.51 -57.46 -21.40
C GLY A 12 19.98 -58.90 -21.21
N ASP A 13 21.29 -59.13 -21.05
CA ASP A 13 21.87 -60.39 -20.56
C ASP A 13 22.56 -60.18 -19.19
N SER A 14 23.16 -61.21 -18.59
CA SER A 14 23.82 -61.11 -17.28
C SER A 14 25.14 -60.31 -17.30
N SER A 15 25.50 -59.68 -18.42
CA SER A 15 26.72 -58.89 -18.58
C SER A 15 26.41 -57.42 -18.91
N SER A 16 27.15 -56.51 -18.28
CA SER A 16 27.08 -55.09 -18.61
C SER A 16 27.74 -54.85 -19.98
N THR A 17 26.99 -54.34 -20.95
CA THR A 17 27.53 -53.94 -22.25
C THR A 17 27.44 -52.43 -22.42
N GLU A 18 28.53 -51.83 -22.89
CA GLU A 18 28.65 -50.38 -23.03
C GLU A 18 28.81 -49.98 -24.51
N GLN A 19 28.03 -48.99 -24.94
CA GLN A 19 28.21 -48.30 -26.22
C GLN A 19 28.84 -46.93 -25.94
N ASN A 20 30.14 -46.83 -26.16
CA ASN A 20 30.86 -45.56 -26.10
C ASN A 20 30.80 -44.89 -27.47
N GLY A 21 30.36 -43.63 -27.56
CA GLY A 21 30.30 -42.85 -28.79
C GLY A 21 29.46 -43.44 -29.93
N GLY A 22 29.52 -42.76 -31.08
CA GLY A 22 28.82 -43.14 -32.30
C GLY A 22 27.56 -42.31 -32.54
N THR A 23 27.08 -42.35 -33.78
CA THR A 23 25.92 -41.57 -34.21
C THR A 23 24.79 -42.51 -34.62
N VAL A 24 23.63 -42.39 -33.99
CA VAL A 24 22.38 -43.02 -34.42
C VAL A 24 21.79 -42.19 -35.56
N ILE A 25 21.82 -42.75 -36.76
CA ILE A 25 21.39 -42.07 -37.98
C ILE A 25 19.87 -42.22 -38.21
N ASN A 26 19.37 -41.51 -39.23
CA ASN A 26 17.97 -41.50 -39.60
C ASN A 26 17.34 -42.90 -39.73
N ASN A 27 16.19 -43.10 -39.08
CA ASN A 27 15.42 -44.35 -39.01
C ASN A 27 16.15 -45.52 -38.33
N VAL A 28 17.14 -45.25 -37.50
CA VAL A 28 17.84 -46.25 -36.69
C VAL A 28 17.58 -46.02 -35.20
N GLY A 29 17.46 -47.13 -34.46
CA GLY A 29 17.28 -47.14 -33.01
C GLY A 29 18.49 -47.71 -32.25
N LEU A 30 18.91 -47.05 -31.17
CA LEU A 30 19.73 -47.63 -30.10
C LEU A 30 18.84 -47.94 -28.89
N PHE A 31 18.84 -49.19 -28.46
CA PHE A 31 18.01 -49.70 -27.37
C PHE A 31 18.89 -50.09 -26.19
N VAL A 32 18.84 -49.31 -25.11
CA VAL A 32 19.64 -49.52 -23.90
C VAL A 32 18.78 -50.25 -22.86
N SER A 33 18.95 -51.57 -22.80
CA SER A 33 18.24 -52.44 -21.86
C SER A 33 18.90 -52.46 -20.48
N SER A 34 18.27 -53.14 -19.51
CA SER A 34 18.82 -53.34 -18.17
C SER A 34 20.31 -53.74 -18.18
N GLY A 35 21.13 -53.02 -17.42
CA GLY A 35 22.58 -53.22 -17.32
C GLY A 35 23.40 -52.72 -18.51
N GLY A 36 22.75 -52.17 -19.55
CA GLY A 36 23.41 -51.50 -20.66
C GLY A 36 23.71 -50.03 -20.35
N THR A 37 24.82 -49.53 -20.90
CA THR A 37 25.21 -48.11 -20.78
C THR A 37 25.55 -47.52 -22.14
N ALA A 38 24.87 -46.45 -22.55
CA ALA A 38 25.25 -45.65 -23.71
C ALA A 38 25.97 -44.38 -23.24
N SER A 39 27.17 -44.10 -23.73
CA SER A 39 28.00 -42.98 -23.27
C SER A 39 28.50 -42.15 -24.44
N GLY A 40 28.18 -40.86 -24.50
CA GLY A 40 28.65 -39.98 -25.58
C GLY A 40 28.03 -40.28 -26.96
N VAL A 41 26.85 -40.90 -26.99
CA VAL A 41 26.15 -41.24 -28.24
C VAL A 41 25.39 -40.02 -28.76
N THR A 42 25.46 -39.78 -30.07
CA THR A 42 24.68 -38.73 -30.74
C THR A 42 23.47 -39.36 -31.43
N ALA A 43 22.29 -38.76 -31.31
CA ALA A 43 21.13 -39.04 -32.18
C ALA A 43 20.92 -37.86 -33.12
N GLU A 44 21.13 -38.08 -34.42
CA GLU A 44 20.85 -37.08 -35.46
C GLU A 44 19.38 -37.08 -35.86
N ALA A 45 19.00 -36.21 -36.81
CA ALA A 45 17.65 -36.13 -37.34
C ALA A 45 17.10 -37.50 -37.76
N GLY A 46 16.02 -37.93 -37.10
CA GLY A 46 15.36 -39.23 -37.30
C GLY A 46 16.05 -40.42 -36.62
N GLY A 47 17.17 -40.21 -35.92
CA GLY A 47 17.77 -41.19 -35.03
C GLY A 47 17.03 -41.27 -33.69
N TYR A 48 16.98 -42.47 -33.12
CA TYR A 48 16.21 -42.76 -31.90
C TYR A 48 17.04 -43.50 -30.85
N ILE A 49 17.00 -43.04 -29.61
CA ILE A 49 17.59 -43.73 -28.45
C ILE A 49 16.45 -44.05 -27.48
N HIS A 50 16.32 -45.32 -27.07
CA HIS A 50 15.41 -45.73 -26.01
C HIS A 50 16.22 -46.28 -24.84
N VAL A 51 16.01 -45.75 -23.64
CA VAL A 51 16.61 -46.22 -22.40
C VAL A 51 15.53 -46.89 -21.56
N TYR A 52 15.59 -48.22 -21.47
CA TYR A 52 14.65 -49.01 -20.69
C TYR A 52 15.01 -48.97 -19.19
N ASP A 53 14.12 -49.54 -18.37
CA ASP A 53 14.30 -49.65 -16.93
C ASP A 53 15.65 -50.33 -16.60
N ASN A 54 16.37 -49.75 -15.62
CA ASN A 54 17.76 -50.11 -15.25
C ASN A 54 18.80 -50.02 -16.38
N GLY A 55 18.47 -49.39 -17.52
CA GLY A 55 19.43 -48.94 -18.52
C GLY A 55 19.92 -47.53 -18.21
N SER A 56 21.08 -47.15 -18.74
CA SER A 56 21.66 -45.83 -18.52
C SER A 56 22.18 -45.18 -19.81
N ALA A 57 21.90 -43.88 -20.01
CA ALA A 57 22.58 -43.07 -21.00
C ALA A 57 23.29 -41.87 -20.36
N ILE A 58 24.52 -41.59 -20.79
CA ILE A 58 25.37 -40.54 -20.21
C ILE A 58 25.94 -39.70 -21.34
N SER A 59 25.89 -38.37 -21.20
CA SER A 59 26.48 -37.42 -22.15
C SER A 59 25.97 -37.60 -23.58
N SER A 60 24.70 -37.95 -23.76
CA SER A 60 24.12 -38.11 -25.09
C SER A 60 23.83 -36.75 -25.73
N LEU A 61 23.99 -36.63 -27.05
CA LEU A 61 23.66 -35.43 -27.81
C LEU A 61 22.50 -35.72 -28.77
N ILE A 62 21.36 -35.07 -28.57
CA ILE A 62 20.16 -35.22 -29.39
C ILE A 62 20.06 -34.00 -30.31
N SER A 63 20.48 -34.16 -31.56
CA SER A 63 20.53 -33.09 -32.57
C SER A 63 19.49 -33.37 -33.67
N GLY A 64 18.26 -32.93 -33.46
CA GLY A 64 17.10 -33.25 -34.31
C GLY A 64 16.56 -34.69 -34.16
N GLY A 65 17.21 -35.53 -33.35
CA GLY A 65 16.78 -36.89 -33.04
C GLY A 65 15.77 -36.96 -31.88
N THR A 66 15.58 -38.15 -31.33
CA THR A 66 14.76 -38.36 -30.13
C THR A 66 15.43 -39.33 -29.16
N LEU A 67 15.40 -38.99 -27.88
CA LEU A 67 15.69 -39.89 -26.78
C LEU A 67 14.43 -40.07 -25.94
N GLU A 68 14.09 -41.32 -25.63
CA GLU A 68 13.02 -41.68 -24.69
C GLU A 68 13.61 -42.53 -23.57
N THR A 69 13.24 -42.25 -22.32
CA THR A 69 13.73 -42.99 -21.16
C THR A 69 12.62 -43.36 -20.18
N VAL A 70 12.62 -44.61 -19.75
CA VAL A 70 12.02 -45.09 -18.48
C VAL A 70 13.11 -45.54 -17.49
N GLY A 71 14.39 -45.44 -17.87
CA GLY A 71 15.56 -45.66 -17.02
C GLY A 71 16.24 -44.34 -16.65
N GLU A 72 17.58 -44.33 -16.60
CA GLU A 72 18.35 -43.16 -16.18
C GLU A 72 19.10 -42.50 -17.35
N ILE A 73 18.97 -41.18 -17.47
CA ILE A 73 19.83 -40.38 -18.35
C ILE A 73 20.53 -39.28 -17.55
N SER A 74 21.73 -38.91 -17.97
CA SER A 74 22.45 -37.80 -17.36
C SER A 74 23.34 -37.06 -18.34
N PHE A 75 23.52 -35.75 -18.11
CA PHE A 75 24.32 -34.87 -18.96
C PHE A 75 23.87 -34.91 -20.44
N THR A 76 22.58 -35.18 -20.69
CA THR A 76 22.04 -35.25 -22.04
C THR A 76 21.83 -33.84 -22.56
N SER A 77 22.17 -33.61 -23.82
CA SER A 77 21.96 -32.32 -24.48
C SER A 77 20.96 -32.46 -25.62
N ALA A 78 20.03 -31.51 -25.76
CA ALA A 78 19.10 -31.44 -26.88
C ALA A 78 19.27 -30.14 -27.65
N THR A 79 19.36 -30.22 -28.98
CA THR A 79 19.50 -29.05 -29.87
C THR A 79 18.86 -29.32 -31.22
N ALA A 80 18.65 -28.26 -32.02
CA ALA A 80 18.21 -28.35 -33.41
C ALA A 80 16.93 -29.20 -33.60
N GLY A 81 15.96 -29.07 -32.69
CA GLY A 81 14.72 -29.87 -32.70
C GLY A 81 14.85 -31.25 -32.05
N GLY A 82 15.97 -31.52 -31.36
CA GLY A 82 16.15 -32.74 -30.58
C GLY A 82 15.18 -32.81 -29.42
N ASN A 83 14.61 -33.99 -29.19
CA ASN A 83 13.58 -34.21 -28.17
C ASN A 83 14.02 -35.25 -27.15
N ILE A 84 13.97 -34.89 -25.87
CA ILE A 84 14.15 -35.79 -24.73
C ILE A 84 12.77 -36.04 -24.10
N LEU A 85 12.41 -37.31 -23.94
CA LEU A 85 11.15 -37.75 -23.34
C LEU A 85 11.47 -38.56 -22.09
N VAL A 86 11.27 -37.96 -20.92
CA VAL A 86 11.43 -38.63 -19.62
C VAL A 86 10.09 -39.19 -19.20
N SER A 87 9.83 -40.44 -19.58
CA SER A 87 8.59 -41.15 -19.28
C SER A 87 8.44 -41.43 -17.78
N SER A 88 7.23 -41.83 -17.35
CA SER A 88 6.99 -42.18 -15.95
C SER A 88 7.94 -43.28 -15.48
N GLY A 89 8.59 -43.07 -14.33
CA GLY A 89 9.66 -43.92 -13.79
C GLY A 89 11.07 -43.57 -14.28
N GLY A 90 11.20 -42.87 -15.41
CA GLY A 90 12.47 -42.37 -15.92
C GLY A 90 13.01 -41.20 -15.09
N ILE A 91 14.34 -41.07 -15.11
CA ILE A 91 15.08 -40.03 -14.40
C ILE A 91 16.05 -39.34 -15.37
N SER A 92 16.02 -38.01 -15.46
CA SER A 92 17.07 -37.18 -16.05
C SER A 92 17.80 -36.37 -14.98
N ASP A 93 19.10 -36.13 -15.20
CA ASP A 93 19.94 -35.34 -14.30
C ASP A 93 21.02 -34.57 -15.06
N ASN A 94 21.15 -33.27 -14.78
CA ASN A 94 22.12 -32.37 -15.42
C ASN A 94 21.95 -32.27 -16.95
N ASP A 95 20.72 -32.39 -17.44
CA ASP A 95 20.42 -32.25 -18.86
C ASP A 95 20.45 -30.76 -19.29
N ILE A 96 20.82 -30.52 -20.56
CA ILE A 96 20.96 -29.18 -21.15
C ILE A 96 20.14 -29.07 -22.43
N ILE A 97 19.16 -28.18 -22.44
CA ILE A 97 18.32 -27.91 -23.62
C ILE A 97 18.80 -26.63 -24.28
N GLY A 98 19.50 -26.78 -25.39
CA GLY A 98 19.98 -25.66 -26.19
C GLY A 98 18.98 -25.19 -27.23
N VAL A 99 19.46 -24.42 -28.20
CA VAL A 99 18.66 -23.79 -29.27
C VAL A 99 17.72 -24.79 -29.95
N ASN A 100 16.41 -24.49 -29.91
CA ASN A 100 15.31 -25.31 -30.43
C ASN A 100 15.25 -26.75 -29.89
N GLY A 101 15.95 -27.08 -28.80
CA GLY A 101 15.83 -28.36 -28.12
C GLY A 101 14.55 -28.43 -27.28
N GLN A 102 14.16 -29.65 -26.92
CA GLN A 102 13.02 -29.88 -26.03
C GLN A 102 13.28 -31.02 -25.05
N GLU A 103 12.81 -30.85 -23.80
CA GLU A 103 12.60 -31.94 -22.86
C GLU A 103 11.16 -31.98 -22.35
N THR A 104 10.57 -33.17 -22.31
CA THR A 104 9.22 -33.40 -21.75
C THR A 104 9.30 -34.44 -20.65
N VAL A 105 8.78 -34.10 -19.48
CA VAL A 105 8.99 -34.84 -18.23
C VAL A 105 7.67 -35.30 -17.64
N TRP A 106 7.43 -36.61 -17.66
CA TRP A 106 6.41 -37.31 -16.87
C TRP A 106 7.02 -38.12 -15.70
N GLY A 107 8.34 -38.31 -15.72
CA GLY A 107 9.13 -38.93 -14.64
C GLY A 107 9.77 -37.89 -13.72
N THR A 108 11.07 -38.01 -13.48
CA THR A 108 11.84 -37.06 -12.65
C THR A 108 12.93 -36.39 -13.47
N ALA A 109 13.11 -35.08 -13.33
CA ALA A 109 14.21 -34.34 -13.96
C ALA A 109 14.87 -33.39 -12.95
N ASN A 110 16.16 -33.57 -12.72
CA ASN A 110 16.94 -32.78 -11.75
C ASN A 110 18.01 -31.96 -12.46
N ASN A 111 18.27 -30.75 -11.96
CA ASN A 111 19.37 -29.90 -12.44
C ASN A 111 19.28 -29.62 -13.95
N LEU A 112 18.05 -29.41 -14.45
CA LEU A 112 17.78 -29.13 -15.87
C LEU A 112 18.15 -27.69 -16.20
N THR A 113 18.94 -27.48 -17.23
CA THR A 113 19.27 -26.14 -17.75
C THR A 113 18.73 -25.94 -19.16
N LEU A 114 17.98 -24.86 -19.38
CA LEU A 114 17.60 -24.41 -20.71
C LEU A 114 18.47 -23.21 -21.08
N SER A 115 19.33 -23.35 -22.08
CA SER A 115 20.31 -22.34 -22.49
C SER A 115 20.33 -22.14 -24.00
N GLY A 116 19.26 -21.52 -24.51
CA GLY A 116 19.21 -21.10 -25.90
C GLY A 116 17.82 -20.71 -26.39
N SER A 117 17.80 -19.82 -27.37
CA SER A 117 16.56 -19.37 -28.00
C SER A 117 15.74 -20.54 -28.54
N GLY A 118 14.47 -20.61 -28.14
CA GLY A 118 13.56 -21.68 -28.54
C GLY A 118 13.79 -23.02 -27.82
N ALA A 119 14.63 -23.06 -26.78
CA ALA A 119 14.68 -24.18 -25.85
C ALA A 119 13.35 -24.27 -25.09
N HIS A 120 12.78 -25.47 -24.99
CA HIS A 120 11.53 -25.70 -24.26
C HIS A 120 11.67 -26.85 -23.26
N ALA A 121 11.06 -26.70 -22.08
CA ALA A 121 10.82 -27.80 -21.18
C ALA A 121 9.34 -27.87 -20.78
N TYR A 122 8.81 -29.08 -20.72
CA TYR A 122 7.42 -29.36 -20.37
C TYR A 122 7.37 -30.31 -19.17
N LEU A 123 7.09 -29.78 -17.98
CA LEU A 123 6.84 -30.62 -16.80
C LEU A 123 5.36 -31.02 -16.78
N SER A 124 5.09 -32.26 -17.12
CA SER A 124 3.74 -32.79 -17.34
C SER A 124 3.16 -33.45 -16.09
N SER A 125 1.88 -33.84 -16.15
CA SER A 125 1.17 -34.52 -15.07
C SER A 125 1.95 -35.73 -14.52
N GLY A 126 2.17 -35.75 -13.21
CA GLY A 126 2.93 -36.79 -12.50
C GLY A 126 4.45 -36.57 -12.50
N GLY A 127 4.94 -35.59 -13.28
CA GLY A 127 6.35 -35.23 -13.34
C GLY A 127 6.83 -34.49 -12.09
N SER A 128 8.08 -34.73 -11.71
CA SER A 128 8.78 -34.05 -10.62
C SER A 128 10.06 -33.39 -11.10
N GLY A 129 10.19 -32.08 -10.87
CA GLY A 129 11.38 -31.31 -11.20
C GLY A 129 12.09 -30.77 -9.95
N THR A 130 13.42 -30.75 -9.96
CA THR A 130 14.22 -30.07 -8.92
C THR A 130 15.36 -29.26 -9.56
N ASN A 131 15.55 -28.01 -9.11
CA ASN A 131 16.63 -27.11 -9.53
C ASN A 131 16.68 -26.91 -11.05
N TRP A 132 15.65 -26.30 -11.62
CA TRP A 132 15.63 -25.96 -13.04
C TRP A 132 16.12 -24.54 -13.25
N THR A 133 17.05 -24.35 -14.18
CA THR A 133 17.54 -23.03 -14.61
C THR A 133 17.07 -22.78 -16.03
N ASN A 134 16.37 -21.67 -16.24
CA ASN A 134 15.93 -21.21 -17.55
C ASN A 134 16.63 -19.87 -17.85
N GLU A 135 17.38 -19.83 -18.95
CA GLU A 135 18.19 -18.69 -19.38
C GLU A 135 18.16 -18.52 -20.91
N ASP A 136 18.73 -17.42 -21.42
CA ASP A 136 18.95 -17.18 -22.86
C ASP A 136 17.71 -17.35 -23.77
N GLY A 137 16.52 -16.97 -23.29
CA GLY A 137 15.27 -16.99 -24.05
C GLY A 137 14.59 -18.37 -24.13
N GLY A 138 14.88 -19.26 -23.18
CA GLY A 138 14.17 -20.52 -23.01
C GLY A 138 12.76 -20.33 -22.41
N TRP A 139 11.93 -21.35 -22.58
CA TRP A 139 10.56 -21.40 -22.08
C TRP A 139 10.31 -22.70 -21.31
N VAL A 140 9.66 -22.58 -20.15
CA VAL A 140 9.30 -23.73 -19.32
C VAL A 140 7.80 -23.68 -19.02
N GLY A 141 7.09 -24.77 -19.33
CA GLY A 141 5.69 -24.97 -18.97
C GLY A 141 5.52 -25.99 -17.86
N ILE A 142 4.87 -25.60 -16.76
CA ILE A 142 4.62 -26.47 -15.60
C ILE A 142 3.11 -26.77 -15.50
N TYR A 143 2.71 -27.95 -15.93
CA TYR A 143 1.30 -28.30 -16.14
C TYR A 143 0.63 -28.94 -14.93
N ASP A 144 -0.70 -29.05 -14.99
CA ASP A 144 -1.52 -29.70 -13.96
C ASP A 144 -0.97 -31.08 -13.54
N GLY A 145 -0.92 -31.30 -12.22
CA GLY A 145 -0.38 -32.52 -11.61
C GLY A 145 1.15 -32.62 -11.57
N ALA A 146 1.90 -31.62 -12.07
CA ALA A 146 3.35 -31.54 -11.91
C ALA A 146 3.77 -30.92 -10.58
N THR A 147 5.00 -31.23 -10.12
CA THR A 147 5.64 -30.55 -8.99
C THR A 147 7.05 -30.08 -9.35
N LEU A 148 7.35 -28.80 -9.16
CA LEU A 148 8.70 -28.24 -9.33
C LEU A 148 9.17 -27.55 -8.05
N THR A 149 10.38 -27.87 -7.61
CA THR A 149 11.06 -27.18 -6.50
C THR A 149 12.36 -26.55 -6.99
N GLY A 150 12.51 -25.24 -6.83
CA GLY A 150 13.71 -24.54 -7.28
C GLY A 150 13.66 -24.27 -8.78
N ALA A 151 13.05 -23.14 -9.16
CA ALA A 151 13.12 -22.62 -10.52
C ALA A 151 13.93 -21.32 -10.51
N GLU A 152 14.90 -21.19 -11.40
CA GLU A 152 15.60 -19.95 -11.69
C GLU A 152 15.26 -19.50 -13.10
N VAL A 153 14.83 -18.25 -13.26
CA VAL A 153 14.48 -17.64 -14.54
C VAL A 153 15.32 -16.39 -14.69
N THR A 154 16.27 -16.40 -15.62
CA THR A 154 17.17 -15.28 -15.86
C THR A 154 17.12 -14.84 -17.32
N ASP A 155 17.56 -13.61 -17.55
CA ASP A 155 17.66 -12.94 -18.83
C ASP A 155 16.33 -12.51 -19.45
N SER A 156 16.42 -11.47 -20.26
CA SER A 156 15.26 -10.88 -20.91
C SER A 156 14.72 -11.83 -21.99
N GLY A 157 13.41 -12.05 -21.99
CA GLY A 157 12.74 -12.93 -22.96
C GLY A 157 12.66 -14.39 -22.52
N THR A 158 13.03 -14.69 -21.28
CA THR A 158 12.97 -16.02 -20.67
C THR A 158 11.75 -16.16 -19.75
N PHE A 159 11.04 -17.30 -19.82
CA PHE A 159 9.74 -17.48 -19.17
C PHE A 159 9.60 -18.84 -18.45
N VAL A 160 9.07 -18.82 -17.24
CA VAL A 160 8.44 -20.01 -16.61
C VAL A 160 6.95 -19.74 -16.46
N ASP A 161 6.13 -20.53 -17.15
CA ASP A 161 4.66 -20.47 -17.10
C ASP A 161 4.12 -21.60 -16.22
N VAL A 162 3.46 -21.24 -15.11
CA VAL A 162 2.86 -22.19 -14.19
C VAL A 162 1.38 -22.38 -14.54
N LEU A 163 1.09 -23.48 -15.26
CA LEU A 163 -0.15 -23.80 -15.99
C LEU A 163 -0.96 -24.95 -15.35
N GLY A 164 -0.94 -25.02 -14.02
CA GLY A 164 -1.67 -26.01 -13.21
C GLY A 164 -0.81 -26.74 -12.18
N GLY A 165 0.52 -26.74 -12.37
CA GLY A 165 1.41 -27.47 -11.46
C GLY A 165 1.71 -26.73 -10.16
N GLN A 166 2.29 -27.47 -9.22
CA GLN A 166 2.70 -26.96 -7.92
C GLN A 166 4.16 -26.53 -7.96
N VAL A 167 4.41 -25.24 -7.75
CA VAL A 167 5.78 -24.69 -7.77
C VAL A 167 6.13 -24.11 -6.41
N THR A 168 7.31 -24.46 -5.91
CA THR A 168 7.89 -23.89 -4.70
C THR A 168 9.30 -23.38 -4.97
N SER A 169 9.67 -22.24 -4.38
CA SER A 169 11.00 -21.63 -4.53
C SER A 169 11.34 -21.28 -5.99
N ALA A 170 10.71 -20.23 -6.52
CA ALA A 170 10.99 -19.73 -7.86
C ALA A 170 11.62 -18.33 -7.80
N THR A 171 12.71 -18.11 -8.54
CA THR A 171 13.44 -16.83 -8.55
C THR A 171 13.56 -16.31 -9.97
N ALA A 172 13.07 -15.09 -10.20
CA ALA A 172 13.22 -14.34 -11.44
C ALA A 172 14.31 -13.27 -11.28
N THR A 173 15.23 -13.18 -12.24
CA THR A 173 16.32 -12.19 -12.27
C THR A 173 16.57 -11.64 -13.68
N ASN A 174 17.25 -10.49 -13.80
CA ASN A 174 17.78 -9.96 -15.07
C ASN A 174 16.78 -9.88 -16.25
N GLY A 175 15.50 -9.62 -15.96
CA GLY A 175 14.43 -9.55 -16.96
C GLY A 175 13.69 -10.88 -17.23
N GLY A 176 14.07 -11.96 -16.55
CA GLY A 176 13.33 -13.23 -16.55
C GLY A 176 11.96 -13.06 -15.91
N ILE A 177 10.99 -13.84 -16.39
CA ILE A 177 9.58 -13.72 -16.01
C ILE A 177 9.07 -15.05 -15.43
N LEU A 178 8.56 -14.99 -14.21
CA LEU A 178 7.73 -16.05 -13.62
C LEU A 178 6.26 -15.68 -13.81
N GLN A 179 5.56 -16.42 -14.66
CA GLN A 179 4.14 -16.25 -14.97
C GLN A 179 3.29 -17.27 -14.18
N ILE A 180 2.37 -16.76 -13.37
CA ILE A 180 1.49 -17.54 -12.50
C ILE A 180 0.06 -17.46 -13.06
N GLU A 181 -0.40 -18.56 -13.65
CA GLU A 181 -1.68 -18.59 -14.36
C GLU A 181 -2.89 -18.91 -13.47
N SER A 182 -4.08 -18.92 -14.06
CA SER A 182 -5.33 -19.21 -13.36
C SER A 182 -5.31 -20.58 -12.67
N GLY A 183 -5.74 -20.60 -11.41
CA GLY A 183 -5.97 -21.83 -10.65
C GLY A 183 -4.73 -22.39 -9.95
N VAL A 184 -3.57 -21.75 -10.09
CA VAL A 184 -2.34 -22.17 -9.41
C VAL A 184 -1.96 -21.29 -8.23
N THR A 185 -1.24 -21.90 -7.29
CA THR A 185 -0.56 -21.22 -6.20
C THR A 185 0.92 -21.51 -6.27
N VAL A 186 1.74 -20.46 -6.32
CA VAL A 186 3.20 -20.57 -6.22
C VAL A 186 3.65 -19.94 -4.91
N SER A 187 4.39 -20.70 -4.11
CA SER A 187 4.90 -20.23 -2.82
C SER A 187 6.40 -19.97 -2.87
N VAL A 188 6.85 -18.97 -2.12
CA VAL A 188 8.26 -18.59 -2.00
C VAL A 188 8.80 -18.18 -3.37
N THR A 189 8.28 -17.07 -3.89
CA THR A 189 8.77 -16.49 -5.15
C THR A 189 9.71 -15.33 -4.87
N SER A 190 10.70 -15.09 -5.71
CA SER A 190 11.58 -13.94 -5.62
C SER A 190 11.69 -13.21 -6.95
N ALA A 191 11.61 -11.88 -6.93
CA ALA A 191 11.95 -11.02 -8.06
C ALA A 191 13.07 -10.08 -7.60
N ILE A 192 14.26 -10.24 -8.16
CA ILE A 192 15.45 -9.47 -7.79
C ILE A 192 16.25 -9.13 -9.05
N SER A 193 17.13 -8.13 -8.98
CA SER A 193 18.01 -7.71 -10.08
C SER A 193 17.26 -7.50 -11.42
N GLY A 194 16.06 -6.91 -11.38
CA GLY A 194 15.26 -6.66 -12.59
C GLY A 194 14.35 -7.82 -13.04
N GLY A 195 14.26 -8.92 -12.29
CA GLY A 195 13.31 -10.00 -12.56
C GLY A 195 11.85 -9.60 -12.30
N SER A 196 10.91 -10.36 -12.87
CA SER A 196 9.47 -10.08 -12.77
C SER A 196 8.67 -11.32 -12.37
N ILE A 197 7.70 -11.12 -11.48
CA ILE A 197 6.61 -12.07 -11.22
C ILE A 197 5.31 -11.48 -11.77
N GLN A 198 4.58 -12.24 -12.57
CA GLN A 198 3.30 -11.85 -13.16
C GLN A 198 2.21 -12.80 -12.67
N VAL A 199 1.14 -12.26 -12.11
CA VAL A 199 0.03 -13.03 -11.53
C VAL A 199 -1.24 -12.75 -12.30
N SER A 200 -1.66 -13.70 -13.12
CA SER A 200 -2.90 -13.66 -13.90
C SER A 200 -4.15 -13.82 -13.02
N GLY A 201 -5.31 -13.55 -13.62
CA GLY A 201 -6.61 -13.79 -12.98
C GLY A 201 -6.76 -15.24 -12.50
N GLY A 202 -7.08 -15.42 -11.21
CA GLY A 202 -7.18 -16.73 -10.57
C GLY A 202 -5.86 -17.35 -10.12
N GLY A 203 -4.71 -16.75 -10.46
CA GLY A 203 -3.40 -17.14 -9.94
C GLY A 203 -3.11 -16.56 -8.56
N THR A 204 -2.28 -17.25 -7.77
CA THR A 204 -1.87 -16.80 -6.43
C THR A 204 -0.36 -16.90 -6.24
N ALA A 205 0.28 -15.78 -5.89
CA ALA A 205 1.66 -15.74 -5.41
C ALA A 205 1.69 -15.60 -3.89
N GLN A 206 2.46 -16.44 -3.20
CA GLN A 206 2.58 -16.42 -1.74
C GLN A 206 4.02 -16.23 -1.28
N GLN A 207 4.20 -15.44 -0.23
CA GLN A 207 5.49 -15.20 0.44
C GLN A 207 6.55 -14.66 -0.52
N SER A 208 6.12 -13.75 -1.40
CA SER A 208 6.99 -13.21 -2.43
C SER A 208 8.00 -12.22 -1.85
N PHE A 209 9.27 -12.33 -2.23
CA PHE A 209 10.32 -11.36 -1.92
C PHE A 209 10.62 -10.51 -3.15
N ILE A 210 10.44 -9.20 -3.05
CA ILE A 210 10.76 -8.25 -4.12
C ILE A 210 11.95 -7.40 -3.65
N GLY A 211 13.10 -7.62 -4.28
CA GLY A 211 14.36 -6.96 -3.99
C GLY A 211 14.73 -5.92 -5.04
N SER A 212 16.03 -5.67 -5.20
CA SER A 212 16.51 -4.57 -6.05
C SER A 212 16.00 -4.69 -7.49
N ASN A 213 15.39 -3.62 -7.99
CA ASN A 213 14.77 -3.54 -9.32
C ASN A 213 13.72 -4.64 -9.60
N GLY A 214 13.31 -5.40 -8.59
CA GLY A 214 12.32 -6.46 -8.74
C GLY A 214 10.92 -5.88 -8.96
N ASN A 215 10.12 -6.56 -9.77
CA ASN A 215 8.74 -6.19 -10.02
C ASN A 215 7.79 -7.37 -9.79
N MET A 216 6.64 -7.10 -9.20
CA MET A 216 5.49 -8.00 -9.21
C MET A 216 4.27 -7.28 -9.79
N ASP A 217 3.72 -7.82 -10.88
CA ASP A 217 2.45 -7.37 -11.44
C ASP A 217 1.34 -8.36 -11.07
N VAL A 218 0.29 -7.86 -10.40
CA VAL A 218 -0.91 -8.62 -10.08
C VAL A 218 -2.07 -8.07 -10.91
N TYR A 219 -2.45 -8.84 -11.93
CA TYR A 219 -3.50 -8.47 -12.86
C TYR A 219 -4.90 -8.74 -12.31
N SER A 220 -5.93 -8.35 -13.08
CA SER A 220 -7.32 -8.47 -12.66
C SER A 220 -7.69 -9.89 -12.24
N GLY A 221 -8.14 -10.04 -10.99
CA GLY A 221 -8.49 -11.32 -10.38
C GLY A 221 -7.29 -12.15 -9.86
N GLY A 222 -6.06 -11.69 -10.04
CA GLY A 222 -4.87 -12.29 -9.44
C GLY A 222 -4.74 -11.93 -7.95
N THR A 223 -3.98 -12.74 -7.21
CA THR A 223 -3.79 -12.57 -5.76
C THR A 223 -2.32 -12.65 -5.34
N SER A 224 -1.88 -11.72 -4.50
CA SER A 224 -0.61 -11.77 -3.79
C SER A 224 -0.84 -11.84 -2.27
N ILE A 225 -0.15 -12.75 -1.59
CA ILE A 225 -0.27 -12.95 -0.13
C ILE A 225 1.11 -12.88 0.50
N SER A 226 1.25 -11.99 1.49
CA SER A 226 2.47 -11.84 2.29
C SER A 226 3.71 -11.47 1.49
N ALA A 227 3.56 -10.61 0.47
CA ALA A 227 4.69 -10.05 -0.24
C ALA A 227 5.54 -9.13 0.67
N THR A 228 6.86 -9.19 0.54
CA THR A 228 7.81 -8.30 1.22
C THR A 228 8.62 -7.53 0.19
N LEU A 229 8.58 -6.20 0.26
CA LEU A 229 9.38 -5.30 -0.55
C LEU A 229 10.48 -4.69 0.34
N LYS A 230 11.75 -4.88 -0.05
CA LYS A 230 12.90 -4.53 0.83
C LYS A 230 13.81 -3.44 0.29
N GLU A 231 13.83 -3.21 -1.03
CA GLU A 231 14.71 -2.25 -1.67
C GLU A 231 13.92 -1.05 -2.22
N PRO A 232 14.51 0.15 -2.28
CA PRO A 232 13.81 1.39 -2.66
C PRO A 232 13.29 1.41 -4.11
N ASP A 233 13.83 0.56 -4.97
CA ASP A 233 13.46 0.36 -6.37
C ASP A 233 12.55 -0.87 -6.59
N ALA A 234 12.18 -1.61 -5.53
CA ALA A 234 11.24 -2.71 -5.59
C ALA A 234 9.81 -2.22 -5.83
N THR A 235 9.06 -2.92 -6.69
CA THR A 235 7.68 -2.53 -7.04
C THR A 235 6.68 -3.68 -6.98
N LEU A 236 5.48 -3.37 -6.51
CA LEU A 236 4.30 -4.23 -6.57
C LEU A 236 3.14 -3.45 -7.19
N ASN A 237 2.65 -3.89 -8.34
CA ASN A 237 1.59 -3.22 -9.10
C ASN A 237 0.30 -4.04 -9.05
N LEU A 238 -0.80 -3.44 -8.61
CA LEU A 238 -2.12 -4.07 -8.55
C LEU A 238 -3.02 -3.46 -9.63
N SER A 239 -3.04 -4.11 -10.79
CA SER A 239 -3.83 -3.69 -11.97
C SER A 239 -5.16 -4.44 -12.01
N GLY A 240 -6.04 -4.16 -11.04
CA GLY A 240 -7.27 -4.90 -10.78
C GLY A 240 -7.08 -6.17 -9.93
N GLY A 241 -5.85 -6.46 -9.52
CA GLY A 241 -5.49 -7.56 -8.64
C GLY A 241 -5.62 -7.24 -7.15
N ASN A 242 -5.41 -8.26 -6.32
CA ASN A 242 -5.54 -8.15 -4.86
C ASN A 242 -4.20 -8.47 -4.18
N ALA A 243 -3.84 -7.71 -3.15
CA ALA A 243 -2.75 -8.06 -2.26
C ALA A 243 -3.17 -7.98 -0.79
N SER A 244 -2.64 -8.89 0.02
CA SER A 244 -2.89 -8.92 1.46
C SER A 244 -1.65 -9.26 2.26
N GLY A 245 -1.52 -8.67 3.46
CA GLY A 245 -0.41 -8.97 4.37
C GLY A 245 0.95 -8.48 3.87
N THR A 246 0.96 -7.47 2.99
CA THR A 246 2.19 -6.93 2.42
C THR A 246 3.03 -6.23 3.50
N LEU A 247 4.34 -6.49 3.51
CA LEU A 247 5.33 -5.75 4.28
C LEU A 247 6.14 -4.85 3.35
N LEU A 248 5.97 -3.54 3.49
CA LEU A 248 6.65 -2.53 2.69
C LEU A 248 7.80 -1.94 3.50
N SER A 249 8.94 -2.63 3.53
CA SER A 249 10.15 -2.16 4.20
C SER A 249 10.85 -1.04 3.44
N ALA A 250 10.79 -1.05 2.10
CA ALA A 250 11.14 0.04 1.18
C ALA A 250 10.43 -0.19 -0.17
N GLY A 251 10.59 0.71 -1.14
CA GLY A 251 10.00 0.57 -2.48
C GLY A 251 8.59 1.12 -2.58
N ALA A 252 7.82 0.65 -3.57
CA ALA A 252 6.49 1.17 -3.85
C ALA A 252 5.44 0.08 -4.11
N VAL A 253 4.23 0.30 -3.61
CA VAL A 253 3.03 -0.44 -4.02
C VAL A 253 2.12 0.50 -4.79
N ASN A 254 1.86 0.20 -6.06
CA ASN A 254 0.94 0.97 -6.90
C ASN A 254 -0.40 0.23 -7.01
N VAL A 255 -1.47 0.84 -6.53
CA VAL A 255 -2.82 0.27 -6.55
C VAL A 255 -3.65 1.05 -7.56
N TYR A 256 -3.83 0.46 -8.75
CA TYR A 256 -4.58 1.06 -9.84
C TYR A 256 -6.07 0.75 -9.72
N THR A 257 -6.86 1.28 -10.66
CA THR A 257 -8.32 1.05 -10.75
C THR A 257 -8.70 -0.41 -10.53
N SER A 258 -9.66 -0.63 -9.63
CA SER A 258 -10.14 -1.96 -9.18
C SER A 258 -9.11 -2.83 -8.44
N GLY A 259 -7.88 -2.35 -8.25
CA GLY A 259 -6.90 -3.00 -7.39
C GLY A 259 -7.26 -2.83 -5.92
N THR A 260 -6.97 -3.84 -5.10
CA THR A 260 -7.26 -3.83 -3.67
C THR A 260 -6.05 -4.26 -2.84
N LEU A 261 -5.71 -3.46 -1.83
CA LEU A 261 -4.63 -3.73 -0.89
C LEU A 261 -5.20 -3.83 0.53
N THR A 262 -4.84 -4.88 1.28
CA THR A 262 -5.33 -5.07 2.66
C THR A 262 -4.25 -5.49 3.63
N ASN A 263 -4.41 -5.11 4.91
CA ASN A 263 -3.54 -5.56 6.00
C ASN A 263 -2.05 -5.31 5.72
N THR A 264 -1.73 -4.11 5.22
CA THR A 264 -0.36 -3.75 4.82
C THR A 264 0.36 -3.02 5.94
N THR A 265 1.63 -3.36 6.15
CA THR A 265 2.52 -2.62 7.07
C THR A 265 3.54 -1.84 6.24
N VAL A 266 3.60 -0.53 6.44
CA VAL A 266 4.53 0.38 5.76
C VAL A 266 5.57 0.86 6.76
N GLN A 267 6.85 0.52 6.50
CA GLN A 267 7.98 0.95 7.29
C GLN A 267 8.73 2.12 6.62
N SER A 268 9.18 1.98 5.36
CA SER A 268 9.94 3.05 4.69
C SER A 268 9.66 3.21 3.19
N GLY A 269 8.54 2.69 2.68
CA GLY A 269 8.13 2.83 1.28
C GLY A 269 6.87 3.66 1.08
N ILE A 270 6.35 3.68 -0.15
CA ILE A 270 5.17 4.45 -0.54
C ILE A 270 4.07 3.54 -1.09
N ILE A 271 2.83 3.75 -0.66
CA ILE A 271 1.65 3.24 -1.34
C ILE A 271 1.05 4.35 -2.19
N ASN A 272 0.88 4.11 -3.50
CA ASN A 272 0.17 5.01 -4.41
C ASN A 272 -1.20 4.42 -4.74
N LEU A 273 -2.28 5.10 -4.34
CA LEU A 273 -3.66 4.73 -4.70
C LEU A 273 -4.13 5.60 -5.86
N SER A 274 -4.25 5.04 -7.05
CA SER A 274 -4.64 5.75 -8.28
C SER A 274 -5.83 5.05 -8.93
N GLY A 275 -7.03 5.29 -8.38
CA GLY A 275 -8.27 4.58 -8.73
C GLY A 275 -8.50 3.28 -7.94
N GLY A 276 -7.48 2.78 -7.24
CA GLY A 276 -7.55 1.59 -6.39
C GLY A 276 -7.97 1.87 -4.96
N SER A 277 -8.06 0.80 -4.15
CA SER A 277 -8.43 0.91 -2.73
C SER A 277 -7.45 0.22 -1.79
N ALA A 278 -7.27 0.78 -0.60
CA ALA A 278 -6.53 0.15 0.48
C ALA A 278 -7.29 0.23 1.81
N THR A 279 -7.30 -0.88 2.55
CA THR A 279 -8.00 -1.01 3.85
C THR A 279 -7.06 -1.60 4.90
N ILE A 280 -7.05 -1.04 6.11
CA ILE A 280 -6.16 -1.46 7.23
C ILE A 280 -4.69 -1.37 6.78
N VAL A 281 -4.19 -0.15 6.73
CA VAL A 281 -2.80 0.15 6.38
C VAL A 281 -2.10 0.78 7.59
N ASN A 282 -1.05 0.13 8.08
CA ASN A 282 -0.28 0.62 9.23
C ASN A 282 1.01 1.30 8.73
N ALA A 283 1.01 2.63 8.65
CA ALA A 283 2.20 3.41 8.35
C ALA A 283 2.85 3.87 9.66
N THR A 284 3.85 3.11 10.13
CA THR A 284 4.31 3.18 11.53
C THR A 284 5.75 3.65 11.72
N HIS A 285 6.44 4.08 10.67
CA HIS A 285 7.84 4.53 10.72
C HIS A 285 8.06 5.74 9.80
N GLY A 286 8.94 6.65 10.22
CA GLY A 286 9.00 8.06 9.78
C GLY A 286 9.31 8.40 8.33
N SER A 287 9.35 7.41 7.44
CA SER A 287 9.44 7.58 5.98
C SER A 287 8.34 6.82 5.22
N GLY A 288 7.54 6.00 5.91
CA GLY A 288 6.42 5.27 5.32
C GLY A 288 5.26 6.19 4.98
N GLY A 289 4.87 6.21 3.72
CA GLY A 289 3.85 7.13 3.20
C GLY A 289 2.74 6.45 2.42
N ILE A 290 1.59 7.11 2.37
CA ILE A 290 0.47 6.75 1.50
C ILE A 290 0.09 8.00 0.71
N ILE A 291 -0.07 7.86 -0.61
CA ILE A 291 -0.53 8.93 -1.50
C ILE A 291 -1.85 8.47 -2.10
N VAL A 292 -2.93 9.17 -1.80
CA VAL A 292 -4.29 8.92 -2.28
C VAL A 292 -4.58 9.90 -3.42
N ASN A 293 -4.41 9.43 -4.66
CA ASN A 293 -4.64 10.21 -5.87
C ASN A 293 -6.10 10.13 -6.32
N GLU A 294 -6.40 10.71 -7.48
CA GLU A 294 -7.73 10.71 -8.10
C GLU A 294 -8.33 9.29 -8.15
N GLY A 295 -9.53 9.15 -7.61
CA GLY A 295 -10.26 7.88 -7.52
C GLY A 295 -9.70 6.89 -6.50
N GLY A 296 -8.55 7.18 -5.88
CA GLY A 296 -7.95 6.41 -4.80
C GLY A 296 -8.80 6.47 -3.53
N ARG A 297 -8.92 5.34 -2.84
CA ARG A 297 -9.71 5.20 -1.61
C ARG A 297 -8.91 4.55 -0.50
N LEU A 298 -8.66 5.28 0.58
CA LEU A 298 -8.02 4.77 1.78
C LEU A 298 -9.06 4.61 2.89
N THR A 299 -9.00 3.51 3.64
CA THR A 299 -9.91 3.29 4.77
C THR A 299 -9.16 2.68 5.96
N SER A 300 -9.33 3.29 7.13
CA SER A 300 -8.76 2.82 8.39
C SER A 300 -7.23 2.70 8.36
N ALA A 301 -6.54 3.73 7.85
CA ALA A 301 -5.09 3.80 8.02
C ALA A 301 -4.73 4.12 9.48
N MET A 302 -3.59 3.61 9.95
CA MET A 302 -3.00 3.98 11.24
C MET A 302 -1.66 4.66 10.96
N LEU A 303 -1.55 5.95 11.31
CA LEU A 303 -0.38 6.78 11.09
C LEU A 303 0.35 7.01 12.41
N ALA A 304 1.59 6.53 12.52
CA ALA A 304 2.40 6.65 13.72
C ALA A 304 3.90 6.76 13.40
N SER A 305 4.67 7.24 14.37
CA SER A 305 6.13 7.41 14.34
C SER A 305 6.65 8.13 13.08
N GLY A 306 5.91 9.13 12.57
CA GLY A 306 6.25 9.88 11.37
C GLY A 306 5.63 9.36 10.07
N GLY A 307 4.82 8.29 10.12
CA GLY A 307 4.03 7.86 8.97
C GLY A 307 3.01 8.92 8.54
N TYR A 308 2.71 8.97 7.25
CA TYR A 308 1.85 10.02 6.69
C TYR A 308 0.91 9.55 5.57
N VAL A 309 -0.13 10.34 5.35
CA VAL A 309 -1.03 10.25 4.19
C VAL A 309 -1.07 11.60 3.48
N HIS A 310 -0.92 11.62 2.16
CA HIS A 310 -1.30 12.73 1.30
C HIS A 310 -2.59 12.39 0.55
N ILE A 311 -3.63 13.19 0.74
CA ILE A 311 -4.90 13.05 0.02
C ILE A 311 -4.97 14.14 -1.03
N SER A 312 -4.66 13.76 -2.27
CA SER A 312 -4.62 14.65 -3.43
C SER A 312 -6.02 14.88 -4.02
N ALA A 313 -6.10 15.73 -5.04
CA ALA A 313 -7.32 16.02 -5.77
C ALA A 313 -8.06 14.75 -6.21
N GLY A 314 -9.33 14.61 -5.80
CA GLY A 314 -10.18 13.47 -6.14
C GLY A 314 -9.89 12.18 -5.35
N GLY A 315 -8.92 12.21 -4.42
CA GLY A 315 -8.66 11.14 -3.46
C GLY A 315 -9.56 11.23 -2.23
N THR A 316 -9.83 10.09 -1.58
CA THR A 316 -10.63 10.04 -0.34
C THR A 316 -9.99 9.12 0.69
N ALA A 317 -9.76 9.63 1.89
CA ALA A 317 -9.44 8.82 3.07
C ALA A 317 -10.61 8.81 4.05
N THR A 318 -10.82 7.69 4.75
CA THR A 318 -11.96 7.52 5.66
C THR A 318 -11.55 6.76 6.92
N SER A 319 -11.89 7.33 8.08
CA SER A 319 -11.64 6.73 9.40
C SER A 319 -10.16 6.47 9.70
N ASP A 320 -9.27 7.27 9.14
CA ASP A 320 -7.85 7.20 9.43
C ASP A 320 -7.59 7.61 10.89
N ILE A 321 -6.64 6.94 11.52
CA ILE A 321 -6.24 7.16 12.89
C ILE A 321 -4.82 7.72 12.87
N VAL A 322 -4.67 8.95 13.34
CA VAL A 322 -3.40 9.64 13.45
C VAL A 322 -2.97 9.65 14.91
N SER A 323 -1.86 8.98 15.19
CA SER A 323 -1.29 8.82 16.53
C SER A 323 0.10 9.46 16.58
N SER A 324 0.94 9.06 17.54
CA SER A 324 2.21 9.71 17.88
C SER A 324 3.07 10.04 16.66
N SER A 325 3.27 11.33 16.40
CA SER A 325 4.06 11.88 15.28
C SER A 325 3.52 11.55 13.86
N GLY A 326 2.33 10.98 13.72
CA GLY A 326 1.68 10.78 12.44
C GLY A 326 1.11 12.08 11.87
N THR A 327 0.97 12.17 10.55
CA THR A 327 0.34 13.34 9.89
C THR A 327 -0.55 12.95 8.72
N GLU A 328 -1.78 13.47 8.69
CA GLU A 328 -2.66 13.40 7.52
C GLU A 328 -2.66 14.77 6.81
N TYR A 329 -2.29 14.81 5.54
CA TYR A 329 -2.32 15.99 4.67
C TYR A 329 -3.53 15.89 3.74
N VAL A 330 -4.47 16.82 3.88
CA VAL A 330 -5.62 16.98 3.00
C VAL A 330 -5.30 18.09 2.00
N ASP A 331 -4.79 17.68 0.84
CA ASP A 331 -4.32 18.59 -0.20
C ASP A 331 -5.48 19.16 -1.04
N ASN A 332 -5.16 20.03 -2.00
CA ASN A 332 -6.16 20.69 -2.83
C ASN A 332 -7.08 19.66 -3.53
N GLY A 333 -8.38 19.75 -3.28
CA GLY A 333 -9.39 18.83 -3.82
C GLY A 333 -9.42 17.44 -3.19
N GLY A 334 -8.60 17.17 -2.17
CA GLY A 334 -8.63 15.94 -1.39
C GLY A 334 -9.71 15.94 -0.32
N SER A 335 -10.20 14.75 0.05
CA SER A 335 -11.23 14.58 1.07
C SER A 335 -10.80 13.63 2.20
N SER A 336 -10.77 14.13 3.43
CA SER A 336 -10.66 13.31 4.66
C SER A 336 -12.01 13.25 5.37
N ILE A 337 -12.45 12.05 5.74
CA ILE A 337 -13.73 11.79 6.38
C ILE A 337 -13.51 11.01 7.68
N SER A 338 -13.96 11.56 8.81
CA SER A 338 -13.92 10.93 10.12
C SER A 338 -12.51 10.56 10.63
N ALA A 339 -11.49 11.34 10.25
CA ALA A 339 -10.15 11.16 10.80
C ALA A 339 -10.13 11.36 12.32
N GLN A 340 -9.34 10.55 13.02
CA GLN A 340 -9.21 10.57 14.49
C GLN A 340 -7.77 10.94 14.88
N ILE A 341 -7.59 12.08 15.54
CA ILE A 341 -6.29 12.61 15.97
C ILE A 341 -6.13 12.35 17.47
N LEU A 342 -5.23 11.45 17.85
CA LEU A 342 -5.24 10.80 19.17
C LEU A 342 -4.21 11.32 20.17
N THR A 343 -3.07 11.84 19.73
CA THR A 343 -1.95 12.19 20.62
C THR A 343 -1.48 13.62 20.39
N SER A 344 -0.88 14.25 21.41
CA SER A 344 -0.49 15.66 21.40
C SER A 344 0.55 16.06 20.34
N ASN A 345 1.08 15.12 19.57
CA ASN A 345 2.00 15.32 18.46
C ASN A 345 1.50 14.71 17.14
N ALA A 346 0.23 14.29 17.09
CA ALA A 346 -0.47 13.90 15.87
C ALA A 346 -1.07 15.14 15.19
N ASN A 347 -1.11 15.14 13.85
CA ASN A 347 -1.57 16.30 13.09
C ASN A 347 -2.50 15.91 11.94
N ILE A 348 -3.49 16.76 11.69
CA ILE A 348 -4.18 16.86 10.39
C ILE A 348 -3.93 18.25 9.81
N ILE A 349 -3.52 18.32 8.56
CA ILE A 349 -3.24 19.57 7.85
C ILE A 349 -4.19 19.67 6.67
N VAL A 350 -5.10 20.63 6.72
CA VAL A 350 -6.05 20.91 5.64
C VAL A 350 -5.52 22.10 4.84
N SER A 351 -4.90 21.77 3.70
CA SER A 351 -4.32 22.72 2.77
C SER A 351 -5.40 23.48 1.99
N SER A 352 -4.97 24.46 1.19
CA SER A 352 -5.89 25.25 0.35
C SER A 352 -6.70 24.39 -0.60
N GLY A 353 -8.03 24.45 -0.49
CA GLY A 353 -8.98 23.65 -1.25
C GLY A 353 -9.15 22.20 -0.76
N GLY A 354 -8.48 21.80 0.32
CA GLY A 354 -8.72 20.51 0.98
C GLY A 354 -10.00 20.51 1.82
N PHE A 355 -10.61 19.33 1.97
CA PHE A 355 -11.88 19.17 2.68
C PHE A 355 -11.80 18.06 3.73
N ALA A 356 -11.81 18.43 5.01
CA ALA A 356 -11.94 17.49 6.13
C ALA A 356 -13.36 17.56 6.73
N THR A 357 -13.97 16.41 6.97
CA THR A 357 -15.28 16.35 7.64
C THR A 357 -15.35 15.27 8.71
N ASP A 358 -16.14 15.52 9.75
CA ASP A 358 -16.34 14.65 10.91
C ASP A 358 -15.04 14.33 11.66
N ALA A 359 -14.03 15.21 11.55
CA ALA A 359 -12.74 15.03 12.20
C ALA A 359 -12.91 15.07 13.73
N LYS A 360 -12.26 14.11 14.41
CA LYS A 360 -12.27 14.00 15.87
C LYS A 360 -10.86 14.23 16.42
N ILE A 361 -10.65 15.39 17.03
CA ILE A 361 -9.37 15.76 17.64
C ILE A 361 -9.46 15.47 19.14
N ILE A 362 -8.91 14.34 19.57
CA ILE A 362 -8.90 13.93 20.98
C ILE A 362 -7.75 14.61 21.72
N SER A 363 -6.56 14.53 21.13
CA SER A 363 -5.35 15.21 21.57
C SER A 363 -4.50 15.40 20.31
N GLY A 364 -3.85 16.55 20.15
CA GLY A 364 -3.09 16.87 18.94
C GLY A 364 -3.57 18.14 18.26
N TYR A 365 -3.19 18.29 17.00
CA TYR A 365 -3.40 19.53 16.26
C TYR A 365 -4.16 19.33 14.96
N ALA A 366 -4.89 20.36 14.58
CA ALA A 366 -5.29 20.58 13.20
C ALA A 366 -4.79 21.95 12.74
N THR A 367 -4.38 22.05 11.49
CA THR A 367 -4.12 23.34 10.84
C THR A 367 -4.98 23.46 9.59
N VAL A 368 -5.74 24.55 9.49
CA VAL A 368 -6.60 24.84 8.34
C VAL A 368 -6.12 26.12 7.67
N TYR A 369 -5.48 25.96 6.50
CA TYR A 369 -4.91 27.06 5.71
C TYR A 369 -5.97 27.73 4.81
N ASP A 370 -5.59 28.85 4.17
CA ASP A 370 -6.38 29.61 3.20
C ASP A 370 -7.26 28.73 2.29
N ASN A 371 -8.58 28.91 2.32
CA ASN A 371 -9.56 28.11 1.55
C ASN A 371 -9.63 26.60 1.87
N GLY A 372 -8.87 26.11 2.84
CA GLY A 372 -9.11 24.80 3.45
C GLY A 372 -10.41 24.81 4.25
N THR A 373 -11.10 23.67 4.29
CA THR A 373 -12.39 23.53 5.00
C THR A 373 -12.34 22.35 5.96
N MET A 374 -12.69 22.60 7.22
CA MET A 374 -12.95 21.56 8.22
C MET A 374 -14.36 21.73 8.78
N VAL A 375 -15.24 20.75 8.61
CA VAL A 375 -16.64 20.87 9.03
C VAL A 375 -17.19 19.60 9.66
N ASN A 376 -18.03 19.77 10.68
CA ASN A 376 -18.60 18.67 11.46
C ASN A 376 -17.50 17.92 12.21
N GLY A 377 -17.67 17.69 13.50
CA GLY A 377 -16.64 17.01 14.29
C GLY A 377 -16.57 17.51 15.72
N SER A 378 -15.48 17.14 16.39
CA SER A 378 -15.29 17.51 17.79
C SER A 378 -13.82 17.68 18.13
N ILE A 379 -13.55 18.56 19.09
CA ILE A 379 -12.23 18.76 19.69
C ILE A 379 -12.33 18.61 21.21
N GLN A 380 -11.43 17.81 21.77
CA GLN A 380 -11.24 17.65 23.22
C GLN A 380 -9.97 18.38 23.61
N SER A 381 -8.89 17.75 24.07
CA SER A 381 -7.70 18.47 24.55
C SER A 381 -6.70 18.87 23.45
N GLY A 382 -7.19 19.17 22.24
CA GLY A 382 -6.37 19.58 21.09
C GLY A 382 -6.47 21.07 20.76
N ILE A 383 -5.79 21.48 19.68
CA ILE A 383 -5.88 22.85 19.14
C ILE A 383 -6.13 22.79 17.63
N ILE A 384 -7.12 23.55 17.15
CA ILE A 384 -7.30 23.85 15.73
C ILE A 384 -6.74 25.24 15.45
N THR A 385 -5.67 25.31 14.65
CA THR A 385 -5.13 26.57 14.14
C THR A 385 -5.79 26.91 12.81
N VAL A 386 -6.39 28.10 12.73
CA VAL A 386 -7.06 28.61 11.53
C VAL A 386 -6.28 29.81 11.02
N SER A 387 -5.67 29.63 9.84
CA SER A 387 -4.88 30.64 9.15
C SER A 387 -5.41 30.79 7.74
N GLY A 388 -6.59 31.42 7.62
CA GLY A 388 -7.29 31.74 6.37
C GLY A 388 -8.32 30.71 5.90
N GLY A 389 -8.40 29.57 6.59
CA GLY A 389 -9.38 28.53 6.33
C GLY A 389 -10.78 28.82 6.90
N ARG A 390 -11.68 27.86 6.68
CA ARG A 390 -13.02 27.83 7.26
C ARG A 390 -13.20 26.61 8.16
N VAL A 391 -13.59 26.85 9.40
CA VAL A 391 -13.97 25.79 10.34
C VAL A 391 -15.41 25.99 10.77
N ALA A 392 -16.23 24.95 10.71
CA ALA A 392 -17.63 25.10 11.12
C ALA A 392 -18.21 23.86 11.80
N ASN A 393 -19.22 24.08 12.66
CA ASN A 393 -19.99 23.01 13.29
C ASN A 393 -19.10 22.01 14.06
N ILE A 394 -18.18 22.52 14.86
CA ILE A 394 -17.31 21.70 15.73
C ILE A 394 -17.77 21.88 17.19
N ASN A 395 -17.90 20.75 17.89
CA ASN A 395 -18.14 20.73 19.33
C ASN A 395 -16.79 20.71 20.07
N ALA A 396 -16.56 21.65 20.97
CA ALA A 396 -15.34 21.74 21.75
C ALA A 396 -15.62 21.47 23.23
N ASP A 397 -14.86 20.54 23.80
CA ASP A 397 -14.92 20.13 25.20
C ASP A 397 -13.52 20.02 25.82
N ASN A 398 -13.41 19.90 27.14
CA ASN A 398 -12.23 19.40 27.87
C ASN A 398 -10.88 20.02 27.45
N GLY A 399 -10.83 21.35 27.28
CA GLY A 399 -9.60 22.05 26.91
C GLY A 399 -9.44 22.35 25.41
N GLY A 400 -10.44 22.03 24.60
CA GLY A 400 -10.37 22.19 23.15
C GLY A 400 -10.30 23.62 22.70
N GLY A 401 -9.26 23.92 21.93
CA GLY A 401 -8.91 25.27 21.54
C GLY A 401 -9.04 25.53 20.04
N PHE A 402 -9.34 26.78 19.72
CA PHE A 402 -9.16 27.34 18.38
C PHE A 402 -8.24 28.55 18.45
N ASP A 403 -7.16 28.54 17.68
CA ASP A 403 -6.31 29.72 17.46
C ASP A 403 -6.60 30.27 16.07
N VAL A 404 -7.22 31.46 15.99
CA VAL A 404 -7.74 32.02 14.74
C VAL A 404 -7.00 33.32 14.43
N SER A 405 -6.00 33.24 13.54
CA SER A 405 -5.21 34.40 13.07
C SER A 405 -5.53 34.82 11.64
N GLY A 406 -6.43 34.09 10.98
CA GLY A 406 -6.98 34.42 9.66
C GLY A 406 -8.15 33.48 9.34
N GLY A 407 -9.07 33.88 8.47
CA GLY A 407 -10.21 33.04 8.10
C GLY A 407 -11.37 33.13 9.10
N ASN A 408 -12.23 32.11 9.13
CA ASN A 408 -13.46 32.12 9.92
C ASN A 408 -13.73 30.78 10.62
N VAL A 409 -14.09 30.87 11.91
CA VAL A 409 -14.73 29.78 12.65
C VAL A 409 -16.22 30.09 12.83
N SER A 410 -17.10 29.11 12.65
CA SER A 410 -18.54 29.36 12.71
C SER A 410 -19.36 28.22 13.32
N ALA A 411 -20.52 28.56 13.88
CA ALA A 411 -21.45 27.58 14.45
C ALA A 411 -20.77 26.64 15.47
N LEU A 412 -19.91 27.20 16.31
CA LEU A 412 -19.15 26.43 17.30
C LEU A 412 -19.91 26.36 18.62
N HIS A 413 -19.88 25.17 19.24
CA HIS A 413 -20.33 24.96 20.61
C HIS A 413 -19.11 24.79 21.51
N ILE A 414 -18.84 25.77 22.36
CA ILE A 414 -17.70 25.79 23.28
C ILE A 414 -18.19 25.46 24.68
N ASN A 415 -17.89 24.25 25.15
CA ASN A 415 -18.30 23.76 26.47
C ASN A 415 -17.20 24.01 27.51
N THR A 416 -17.33 23.38 28.69
CA THR A 416 -16.46 23.60 29.84
C THR A 416 -14.98 23.37 29.50
N GLY A 417 -14.16 24.40 29.72
CA GLY A 417 -12.71 24.37 29.55
C GLY A 417 -12.22 24.63 28.13
N SER A 418 -13.11 24.74 27.14
CA SER A 418 -12.74 25.03 25.75
C SER A 418 -12.60 26.52 25.48
N PHE A 419 -11.86 26.88 24.43
CA PHE A 419 -11.57 28.27 24.11
C PHE A 419 -11.48 28.59 22.63
N ILE A 420 -11.65 29.87 22.31
CA ILE A 420 -11.34 30.47 21.02
C ILE A 420 -10.45 31.68 21.27
N ASN A 421 -9.28 31.73 20.65
CA ASN A 421 -8.41 32.90 20.60
C ASN A 421 -8.54 33.57 19.23
N LEU A 422 -9.09 34.79 19.20
CA LEU A 422 -9.26 35.59 18.00
C LEU A 422 -8.17 36.66 17.90
N TYR A 423 -7.18 36.40 17.06
CA TYR A 423 -6.13 37.34 16.72
C TYR A 423 -6.54 38.23 15.54
N ASN A 424 -5.71 39.22 15.21
CA ASN A 424 -5.96 40.13 14.09
C ASN A 424 -6.13 39.35 12.78
N GLY A 425 -7.15 39.69 11.98
CA GLY A 425 -7.50 38.98 10.75
C GLY A 425 -8.39 37.75 10.92
N GLY A 426 -8.55 37.24 12.14
CA GLY A 426 -9.46 36.13 12.46
C GLY A 426 -10.90 36.58 12.68
N SER A 427 -11.86 35.72 12.33
CA SER A 427 -13.28 35.93 12.56
C SER A 427 -13.94 34.71 13.23
N ALA A 428 -14.85 34.97 14.17
CA ALA A 428 -15.79 33.96 14.67
C ALA A 428 -17.23 34.42 14.47
N THR A 429 -18.09 33.52 14.01
CA THR A 429 -19.53 33.76 13.85
C THR A 429 -20.39 32.68 14.50
N ASP A 430 -21.56 33.05 15.01
CA ASP A 430 -22.55 32.09 15.57
C ASP A 430 -21.95 31.17 16.65
N ILE A 431 -21.37 31.78 17.69
CA ILE A 431 -20.70 31.04 18.78
C ILE A 431 -21.63 30.87 19.96
N THR A 432 -21.78 29.62 20.43
CA THR A 432 -22.50 29.32 21.67
C THR A 432 -21.51 28.83 22.73
N GLY A 433 -21.34 29.61 23.78
CA GLY A 433 -20.54 29.25 24.95
C GLY A 433 -21.43 28.71 26.08
N SER A 434 -21.08 27.56 26.65
CA SER A 434 -21.71 27.00 27.84
C SER A 434 -20.68 26.38 28.79
N GLY A 435 -20.97 26.31 30.08
CA GLY A 435 -20.08 25.73 31.09
C GLY A 435 -19.10 26.72 31.75
N SER A 436 -18.60 26.34 32.92
CA SER A 436 -17.75 27.21 33.76
C SER A 436 -16.35 27.34 33.16
N ASN A 437 -16.13 28.45 32.46
CA ASN A 437 -14.85 28.77 31.81
C ASN A 437 -13.94 29.67 32.66
N LEU A 438 -14.33 29.90 33.92
CA LEU A 438 -13.65 30.78 34.87
C LEU A 438 -12.63 30.10 35.79
N SER A 439 -12.60 28.76 35.91
CA SER A 439 -11.81 28.12 36.98
C SER A 439 -10.31 28.02 36.70
N ASP A 440 -9.86 27.99 35.43
CA ASP A 440 -8.46 27.63 35.11
C ASP A 440 -7.80 28.49 34.03
N GLY A 441 -8.29 29.72 33.79
CA GLY A 441 -7.56 30.75 33.02
C GLY A 441 -7.50 30.59 31.49
N ASN A 442 -8.03 29.52 30.92
CA ASN A 442 -7.96 29.23 29.47
C ASN A 442 -9.32 28.86 28.84
N GLY A 443 -10.46 29.23 29.44
CA GLY A 443 -11.79 28.93 28.87
C GLY A 443 -12.48 30.18 28.28
N GLY A 444 -13.35 29.97 27.27
CA GLY A 444 -14.20 31.00 26.68
C GLY A 444 -13.65 31.63 25.39
N VAL A 445 -14.20 32.77 24.99
CA VAL A 445 -13.78 33.48 23.77
C VAL A 445 -12.88 34.64 24.16
N ASN A 446 -11.64 34.63 23.68
CA ASN A 446 -10.65 35.68 23.85
C ASN A 446 -10.50 36.47 22.54
N VAL A 447 -10.73 37.77 22.56
CA VAL A 447 -10.62 38.66 21.39
C VAL A 447 -9.47 39.64 21.59
N PHE A 448 -8.35 39.36 20.93
CA PHE A 448 -7.14 40.20 20.98
C PHE A 448 -7.12 41.28 19.89
N GLY A 449 -7.77 41.00 18.75
CA GLY A 449 -7.82 41.92 17.61
C GLY A 449 -8.72 41.49 16.45
N GLY A 450 -9.34 40.31 16.53
CA GLY A 450 -10.23 39.78 15.50
C GLY A 450 -11.65 40.35 15.56
N THR A 451 -12.56 39.68 14.83
CA THR A 451 -14.00 40.01 14.82
C THR A 451 -14.84 38.86 15.37
N LEU A 452 -15.68 39.14 16.37
CA LEU A 452 -16.68 38.22 16.89
C LEU A 452 -18.09 38.74 16.54
N THR A 453 -18.89 37.94 15.83
CA THR A 453 -20.26 38.35 15.47
C THR A 453 -21.27 37.25 15.82
N GLY A 454 -22.35 37.60 16.52
CA GLY A 454 -23.40 36.63 16.84
C GLY A 454 -22.90 35.59 17.84
N ALA A 455 -22.74 35.98 19.10
CA ALA A 455 -22.30 35.06 20.15
C ALA A 455 -23.23 35.09 21.36
N SER A 456 -23.45 33.94 21.98
CA SER A 456 -24.23 33.80 23.21
C SER A 456 -23.39 33.10 24.28
N PHE A 457 -23.34 33.70 25.46
CA PHE A 457 -22.59 33.20 26.62
C PHE A 457 -23.56 32.90 27.76
N GLN A 458 -23.56 31.66 28.25
CA GLN A 458 -24.34 31.19 29.40
C GLN A 458 -23.53 30.26 30.32
N ASP A 459 -24.09 29.95 31.49
CA ASP A 459 -23.62 28.88 32.40
C ASP A 459 -22.15 28.99 32.85
N GLY A 460 -21.66 30.22 33.03
CA GLY A 460 -20.28 30.49 33.45
C GLY A 460 -19.30 30.72 32.30
N SER A 461 -19.76 30.72 31.05
CA SER A 461 -18.91 31.01 29.89
C SER A 461 -18.55 32.49 29.79
N THR A 462 -17.38 32.75 29.21
CA THR A 462 -16.70 34.05 29.26
C THR A 462 -16.41 34.60 27.87
N LEU A 463 -16.55 35.92 27.72
CA LEU A 463 -15.93 36.73 26.68
C LEU A 463 -14.87 37.62 27.33
N SER A 464 -13.62 37.53 26.88
CA SER A 464 -12.54 38.44 27.25
C SER A 464 -12.07 39.18 26.00
N ALA A 465 -12.38 40.46 25.88
CA ALA A 465 -11.97 41.30 24.76
C ALA A 465 -10.92 42.31 25.24
N THR A 466 -9.73 42.24 24.66
CA THR A 466 -8.63 43.20 24.86
C THR A 466 -8.30 44.01 23.60
N GLY A 467 -9.07 43.78 22.54
CA GLY A 467 -9.04 44.49 21.27
C GLY A 467 -10.17 44.02 20.34
N GLY A 468 -10.12 44.43 19.08
CA GLY A 468 -11.00 43.91 18.04
C GLY A 468 -12.43 44.48 18.05
N THR A 469 -13.28 43.88 17.21
CA THR A 469 -14.69 44.27 17.02
C THR A 469 -15.60 43.13 17.42
N ILE A 470 -16.61 43.44 18.22
CA ILE A 470 -17.59 42.49 18.73
C ILE A 470 -18.98 43.01 18.38
N GLN A 471 -19.82 42.16 17.80
CA GLN A 471 -21.15 42.53 17.34
C GLN A 471 -22.20 41.47 17.68
N ASN A 472 -23.41 41.90 18.05
CA ASN A 472 -24.55 41.02 18.31
C ASN A 472 -24.22 39.94 19.35
N VAL A 473 -23.77 40.35 20.53
CA VAL A 473 -23.41 39.44 21.62
C VAL A 473 -24.46 39.43 22.70
N THR A 474 -24.79 38.25 23.22
CA THR A 474 -25.74 38.05 24.31
C THR A 474 -25.07 37.41 25.52
N PHE A 475 -25.24 38.02 26.70
CA PHE A 475 -24.86 37.44 27.99
C PHE A 475 -26.11 36.98 28.74
N ASN A 476 -26.25 35.67 28.90
CA ASN A 476 -27.37 35.00 29.56
C ASN A 476 -26.99 34.55 30.98
N SER A 477 -27.77 33.65 31.60
CA SER A 477 -27.63 33.21 32.99
C SER A 477 -26.19 32.85 33.38
N ASN A 478 -25.53 33.76 34.12
CA ASN A 478 -24.11 33.67 34.50
C ASN A 478 -23.12 33.63 33.32
N GLY A 479 -23.45 34.24 32.19
CA GLY A 479 -22.48 34.60 31.15
C GLY A 479 -21.75 35.89 31.54
N TYR A 480 -20.44 35.92 31.32
CA TYR A 480 -19.58 37.04 31.74
C TYR A 480 -18.82 37.64 30.58
N GLY A 481 -18.89 38.97 30.43
CA GLY A 481 -18.10 39.74 29.49
C GLY A 481 -17.12 40.67 30.18
N PHE A 482 -15.90 40.74 29.69
CA PHE A 482 -14.88 41.70 30.10
C PHE A 482 -14.30 42.35 28.86
N ALA A 483 -14.34 43.68 28.77
CA ALA A 483 -13.88 44.42 27.60
C ALA A 483 -12.89 45.53 27.98
N SER A 484 -11.75 45.60 27.29
CA SER A 484 -10.76 46.67 27.35
C SER A 484 -10.24 46.92 25.93
N ASN A 485 -9.99 48.17 25.53
CA ASN A 485 -9.53 48.54 24.18
C ASN A 485 -10.32 47.94 22.99
N ALA A 486 -11.56 47.50 23.21
CA ALA A 486 -12.39 46.80 22.24
C ALA A 486 -13.69 47.56 21.95
N THR A 487 -14.26 47.33 20.76
CA THR A 487 -15.56 47.91 20.40
C THR A 487 -16.65 46.83 20.41
N LEU A 488 -17.68 47.01 21.22
CA LEU A 488 -18.84 46.14 21.29
C LEU A 488 -20.07 46.88 20.74
N THR A 489 -20.80 46.26 19.82
CA THR A 489 -22.02 46.82 19.23
C THR A 489 -23.19 45.83 19.35
N SER A 490 -24.38 46.35 19.66
CA SER A 490 -25.60 45.55 19.81
C SER A 490 -25.45 44.43 20.85
N THR A 491 -25.06 44.81 22.06
CA THR A 491 -24.91 43.86 23.18
C THR A 491 -26.24 43.68 23.90
N THR A 492 -26.64 42.45 24.19
CA THR A 492 -27.79 42.13 25.04
C THR A 492 -27.31 41.47 26.33
N ILE A 493 -27.74 41.97 27.47
CA ILE A 493 -27.46 41.39 28.80
C ILE A 493 -28.80 40.97 29.40
N ASN A 494 -28.98 39.67 29.58
CA ASN A 494 -30.19 39.07 30.15
C ASN A 494 -29.98 38.72 31.64
N ALA A 495 -31.02 38.19 32.31
CA ALA A 495 -31.01 37.90 33.74
C ALA A 495 -29.76 37.11 34.19
N ASN A 496 -29.07 37.63 35.21
CA ASN A 496 -27.80 37.15 35.78
C ASN A 496 -26.58 37.16 34.82
N GLY A 497 -26.71 37.73 33.61
CA GLY A 497 -25.59 38.00 32.72
C GLY A 497 -24.91 39.32 33.09
N ASN A 498 -23.59 39.41 32.87
CA ASN A 498 -22.81 40.57 33.28
C ASN A 498 -21.80 40.99 32.22
N LEU A 499 -21.61 42.31 32.05
CA LEU A 499 -20.54 42.89 31.23
C LEU A 499 -19.78 43.94 32.05
N VAL A 500 -18.46 43.87 32.06
CA VAL A 500 -17.59 44.91 32.61
C VAL A 500 -16.80 45.57 31.49
N VAL A 501 -16.94 46.89 31.39
CA VAL A 501 -16.30 47.75 30.39
C VAL A 501 -15.17 48.54 31.07
N TYR A 502 -13.93 48.24 30.72
CA TYR A 502 -12.72 48.85 31.24
C TYR A 502 -12.16 49.92 30.29
N ASP A 503 -10.99 50.46 30.65
CA ASP A 503 -10.28 51.49 29.89
C ASP A 503 -10.13 51.16 28.40
N GLY A 504 -10.40 52.14 27.55
CA GLY A 504 -10.32 52.05 26.10
C GLY A 504 -11.44 51.23 25.43
N ALA A 505 -12.31 50.55 26.18
CA ALA A 505 -13.44 49.84 25.58
C ALA A 505 -14.65 50.77 25.37
N THR A 506 -15.36 50.54 24.27
CA THR A 506 -16.60 51.26 23.93
C THR A 506 -17.72 50.26 23.66
N THR A 507 -18.85 50.43 24.34
CA THR A 507 -20.10 49.74 24.01
C THR A 507 -21.05 50.70 23.30
N ASN A 508 -21.79 50.21 22.30
CA ASN A 508 -22.80 50.95 21.56
C ASN A 508 -24.05 50.09 21.40
N ASN A 509 -25.21 50.62 21.80
CA ASN A 509 -26.50 49.91 21.81
C ASN A 509 -26.51 48.69 22.75
N THR A 510 -26.02 48.83 23.99
CA THR A 510 -26.21 47.82 25.03
C THR A 510 -27.65 47.84 25.54
N VAL A 511 -28.31 46.68 25.57
CA VAL A 511 -29.63 46.46 26.16
C VAL A 511 -29.46 45.57 27.40
N VAL A 512 -29.80 46.10 28.58
CA VAL A 512 -29.77 45.35 29.85
C VAL A 512 -31.20 45.02 30.29
N SER A 513 -31.50 43.74 30.47
CA SER A 513 -32.83 43.28 30.85
C SER A 513 -32.78 42.09 31.83
N GLY A 514 -33.73 42.02 32.75
CA GLY A 514 -33.85 40.93 33.72
C GLY A 514 -33.16 41.18 35.06
N THR A 515 -33.40 40.27 36.02
CA THR A 515 -32.89 40.40 37.39
C THR A 515 -31.39 40.15 37.46
N ASN A 516 -30.68 40.95 38.27
CA ASN A 516 -29.23 40.88 38.46
C ASN A 516 -28.38 41.02 37.19
N ALA A 517 -28.97 41.47 36.08
CA ALA A 517 -28.24 41.82 34.87
C ALA A 517 -27.59 43.20 35.03
N PHE A 518 -26.31 43.34 34.68
CA PHE A 518 -25.66 44.65 34.72
C PHE A 518 -24.57 44.84 33.65
N GLU A 519 -24.43 46.10 33.23
CA GLU A 519 -23.25 46.64 32.56
C GLU A 519 -22.52 47.55 33.57
N ALA A 520 -21.26 47.25 33.88
CA ALA A 520 -20.44 48.07 34.76
C ALA A 520 -19.34 48.77 33.96
N VAL A 521 -19.40 50.11 33.90
CA VAL A 521 -18.42 50.92 33.18
C VAL A 521 -17.40 51.49 34.18
N SER A 522 -16.14 51.08 34.05
CA SER A 522 -15.02 51.55 34.87
C SER A 522 -14.41 52.84 34.31
N ALA A 523 -13.55 53.50 35.09
CA ALA A 523 -12.82 54.68 34.64
C ALA A 523 -12.05 54.39 33.32
N GLY A 524 -12.29 55.22 32.30
CA GLY A 524 -11.71 55.07 30.97
C GLY A 524 -12.54 54.27 29.96
N GLY A 525 -13.59 53.57 30.41
CA GLY A 525 -14.56 52.92 29.52
C GLY A 525 -15.68 53.88 29.07
N SER A 526 -16.34 53.54 27.97
CA SER A 526 -17.47 54.30 27.41
C SER A 526 -18.66 53.40 27.09
N SER A 527 -19.87 53.82 27.45
CA SER A 527 -21.13 53.19 27.04
C SER A 527 -22.02 54.23 26.37
N ILE A 528 -22.38 53.96 25.12
CA ILE A 528 -23.22 54.81 24.27
C ILE A 528 -24.57 54.09 24.12
N THR A 529 -25.52 54.46 24.97
CA THR A 529 -26.90 53.95 24.90
C THR A 529 -27.75 54.88 24.02
N PRO A 530 -28.59 54.36 23.10
CA PRO A 530 -29.58 55.19 22.44
C PRO A 530 -30.63 55.62 23.47
N LEU A 531 -30.91 56.93 23.50
CA LEU A 531 -31.94 57.58 24.31
C LEU A 531 -33.34 56.96 24.12
#